data_AF-A0A4U0S4Y6-F1
#
_entry.id   AF-A0A4U0S4Y6-F1
#
_cell.length_a   1.000
_cell.length_b   1.000
_cell.length_c   1.000
_cell.angle_alpha   90.00
_cell.angle_beta   90.00
_cell.angle_gamma   90.00
#
_symmetry.space_group_name_H-M   'P 1'
#
loop_
_entity.id
_entity.type
_entity.pdbx_description
1 polymer ?
#
loop_
_entity_poly.entity_id
_entity_poly.type
_entity_poly.pdbx_seq_one_letter_code
_entity_poly.pdbx_strand_id
1 'polypeptide(L)'
;MNRATMNPASFDSPRSGSRVGCLLVFGGLLAGVVCSLLLSGALVNTWTYCSNEAPGAYYAPNDGQAVWLPLLLLRVLVYGAAFVAGHLLAGRACSLQGRWSRTAVGLLGALALCALLFAIDFSVNNGMDPGNYLPSRCPGGHLPWWPF
;
A
#
# COMPACT_ATOMS: atom_id res chain seq x y z
N MET A 1 6.73 -2.16 66.52
CA MET A 1 5.88 -3.15 65.83
C MET A 1 5.24 -2.47 64.63
N ASN A 2 5.53 -3.01 63.45
CA ASN A 2 5.12 -2.52 62.13
C ASN A 2 3.61 -2.71 61.88
N ARG A 3 2.99 -1.76 61.17
CA ARG A 3 1.95 -2.13 60.20
C ARG A 3 1.95 -1.13 59.04
N ALA A 4 2.74 -1.49 58.03
CA ALA A 4 2.61 -0.96 56.69
C ALA A 4 1.22 -1.32 56.15
N THR A 5 0.38 -0.33 55.88
CA THR A 5 -0.82 -0.47 55.07
C THR A 5 -0.41 -0.37 53.61
N MET A 6 -0.05 -1.52 53.03
CA MET A 6 -0.01 -1.68 51.57
C MET A 6 -1.42 -1.51 51.02
N ASN A 7 -1.65 -0.47 50.22
CA ASN A 7 -2.78 -0.38 49.30
C ASN A 7 -2.43 -1.16 48.02
N PRO A 8 -3.09 -2.29 47.69
CA PRO A 8 -2.95 -2.92 46.40
C PRO A 8 -4.06 -2.39 45.48
N ALA A 9 -3.96 -1.12 45.08
CA ALA A 9 -4.97 -0.52 44.21
C ALA A 9 -4.35 0.54 43.28
N SER A 10 -3.43 0.12 42.43
CA SER A 10 -3.19 0.79 41.16
C SER A 10 -2.88 -0.27 40.11
N PHE A 11 -3.93 -1.00 39.71
CA PHE A 11 -3.92 -1.66 38.41
C PHE A 11 -3.89 -0.54 37.36
N ASP A 12 -2.68 -0.24 36.91
CA ASP A 12 -2.41 0.57 35.73
C ASP A 12 -3.39 0.22 34.62
N SER A 13 -4.17 1.20 34.20
CA SER A 13 -4.99 1.10 33.01
C SER A 13 -4.32 1.86 31.86
N PRO A 14 -3.50 1.21 31.02
CA PRO A 14 -3.19 1.70 29.69
C PRO A 14 -3.79 0.75 28.64
N ARG A 15 -5.12 0.55 28.63
CA ARG A 15 -5.76 -0.39 27.69
C ARG A 15 -6.39 0.24 26.45
N SER A 16 -6.57 1.57 26.37
CA SER A 16 -7.21 2.18 25.20
C SER A 16 -6.22 2.56 24.09
N GLY A 17 -5.01 3.06 24.42
CA GLY A 17 -4.01 3.46 23.43
C GLY A 17 -3.41 2.28 22.64
N SER A 18 -3.18 1.14 23.31
CA SER A 18 -2.60 -0.05 22.69
C SER A 18 -3.51 -0.65 21.61
N ARG A 19 -4.84 -0.68 21.82
CA ARG A 19 -5.81 -1.22 20.85
C ARG A 19 -5.89 -0.37 19.57
N VAL A 20 -5.82 0.96 19.70
CA VAL A 20 -5.86 1.88 18.56
C VAL A 20 -4.61 1.73 17.69
N GLY A 21 -3.44 1.52 18.31
CA GLY A 21 -2.20 1.24 17.60
C GLY A 21 -2.26 -0.06 16.77
N CYS A 22 -2.76 -1.15 17.35
CA CYS A 22 -2.90 -2.42 16.64
C CYS A 22 -3.89 -2.35 15.46
N LEU A 23 -4.99 -1.61 15.60
CA LEU A 23 -5.95 -1.40 14.52
C LEU A 23 -5.34 -0.65 13.35
N LEU A 24 -4.48 0.35 13.62
CA LEU A 24 -3.79 1.10 12.56
C LEU A 24 -2.80 0.22 11.81
N VAL A 25 -2.05 -0.64 12.51
CA VAL A 25 -1.11 -1.59 11.89
C VAL A 25 -1.85 -2.61 11.05
N PHE A 26 -2.94 -3.20 11.56
CA PHE A 26 -3.76 -4.15 10.81
C PHE A 26 -4.41 -3.49 9.59
N GLY A 27 -4.93 -2.26 9.74
CA GLY A 27 -5.45 -1.46 8.63
C GLY A 27 -4.39 -1.20 7.57
N GLY A 28 -3.16 -0.90 7.98
CA GLY A 28 -2.01 -0.76 7.08
C GLY A 28 -1.72 -2.05 6.32
N LEU A 29 -1.65 -3.21 7.01
CA LEU A 29 -1.43 -4.49 6.35
C LEU A 29 -2.53 -4.81 5.32
N LEU A 30 -3.80 -4.60 5.68
CA LEU A 30 -4.92 -4.82 4.76
C LEU A 30 -4.84 -3.89 3.54
N ALA A 31 -4.57 -2.60 3.76
CA ALA A 31 -4.34 -1.64 2.69
C ALA A 31 -3.18 -2.09 1.78
N GLY A 32 -2.10 -2.60 2.38
CA GLY A 32 -0.96 -3.12 1.64
C GLY A 32 -1.29 -4.31 0.75
N VAL A 33 -2.08 -5.26 1.24
CA VAL A 33 -2.59 -6.39 0.44
C VAL A 33 -3.44 -5.88 -0.72
N VAL A 34 -4.40 -5.00 -0.45
CA VAL A 34 -5.31 -4.46 -1.47
C VAL A 34 -4.54 -3.69 -2.54
N CYS A 35 -3.65 -2.76 -2.17
CA CYS A 35 -2.84 -2.00 -3.13
C CYS A 35 -1.96 -2.92 -3.98
N SER A 36 -1.32 -3.94 -3.38
CA SER A 36 -0.47 -4.87 -4.10
C SER A 36 -1.24 -5.70 -5.13
N LEU A 37 -2.46 -6.15 -4.79
CA LEU A 37 -3.32 -6.90 -5.69
C LEU A 37 -3.87 -6.02 -6.82
N LEU A 38 -4.33 -4.81 -6.51
CA LEU A 38 -4.79 -3.83 -7.50
C LEU A 38 -3.67 -3.48 -8.48
N LEU A 39 -2.46 -3.29 -7.99
CA LEU A 39 -1.30 -2.97 -8.82
C LEU A 39 -0.98 -4.12 -9.76
N SER A 40 -0.94 -5.34 -9.24
CA SER A 40 -0.66 -6.54 -10.03
C SER A 40 -1.71 -6.75 -11.11
N GLY A 41 -3.00 -6.57 -10.78
CA GLY A 41 -4.08 -6.61 -11.76
C GLY A 41 -3.97 -5.51 -12.83
N ALA A 42 -3.63 -4.28 -12.44
CA ALA A 42 -3.45 -3.17 -13.36
C ALA A 42 -2.27 -3.40 -14.34
N LEU A 43 -1.17 -3.96 -13.85
CA LEU A 43 0.00 -4.31 -14.66
C LEU A 43 -0.36 -5.40 -15.68
N VAL A 44 -0.98 -6.49 -15.23
CA VAL A 44 -1.39 -7.59 -16.13
C VAL A 44 -2.38 -7.10 -17.18
N ASN A 45 -3.36 -6.29 -16.80
CA ASN A 45 -4.34 -5.75 -17.74
C ASN A 45 -3.67 -4.82 -18.77
N THR A 46 -2.74 -3.99 -18.31
CA THR A 46 -1.96 -3.12 -19.20
C THR A 46 -1.14 -3.94 -20.19
N TRP A 47 -0.40 -4.94 -19.71
CA TRP A 47 0.44 -5.78 -20.57
C TRP A 47 -0.40 -6.55 -21.57
N THR A 48 -1.55 -7.09 -21.15
CA THR A 48 -2.47 -7.79 -22.06
C THR A 48 -3.04 -6.86 -23.14
N TYR A 49 -3.30 -5.59 -22.79
CA TYR A 49 -3.79 -4.60 -23.76
C TYR A 49 -2.68 -4.14 -24.72
N CYS A 50 -1.50 -3.82 -24.19
CA CYS A 50 -0.39 -3.25 -24.95
C CYS A 50 0.47 -4.28 -25.67
N SER A 51 0.46 -5.56 -25.28
CA SER A 51 1.39 -6.55 -25.83
C SER A 51 1.00 -7.03 -27.22
N ASN A 52 2.01 -7.27 -28.05
CA ASN A 52 1.88 -7.99 -29.33
C ASN A 52 2.06 -9.51 -29.20
N GLU A 53 2.37 -10.01 -27.99
CA GLU A 53 2.59 -11.43 -27.76
C GLU A 53 1.26 -12.20 -27.71
N ALA A 54 1.30 -13.46 -28.14
CA ALA A 54 0.14 -14.34 -28.15
C ALA A 54 -0.41 -14.55 -26.72
N PRO A 55 -1.75 -14.66 -26.54
CA PRO A 55 -2.34 -14.97 -25.25
C PRO A 55 -1.74 -16.26 -24.68
N GLY A 56 -1.05 -16.18 -23.54
CA GLY A 56 -0.34 -17.33 -22.97
C GLY A 56 1.18 -17.21 -22.97
N ALA A 57 1.77 -16.38 -23.84
CA ALA A 57 3.23 -16.23 -23.93
C ALA A 57 3.84 -15.58 -22.68
N TYR A 58 3.12 -14.63 -22.07
CA TYR A 58 3.44 -14.03 -20.77
C TYR A 58 3.25 -15.00 -19.57
N TYR A 59 2.68 -16.19 -19.80
CA TYR A 59 2.54 -17.25 -18.79
C TYR A 59 3.66 -18.30 -18.86
N ALA A 60 4.67 -18.13 -19.73
CA ALA A 60 5.79 -19.04 -19.82
C ALA A 60 6.44 -19.24 -18.43
N PRO A 61 6.42 -20.46 -17.87
CA PRO A 61 6.97 -20.71 -16.55
C PRO A 61 8.49 -20.81 -16.67
N ASN A 62 9.27 -19.90 -16.04
CA ASN A 62 10.37 -20.40 -15.21
C ASN A 62 11.10 -19.46 -14.24
N ASP A 63 11.14 -18.13 -14.37
CA ASP A 63 12.14 -17.39 -13.56
C ASP A 63 11.54 -16.44 -12.50
N GLY A 64 10.30 -15.98 -12.69
CA GLY A 64 9.69 -14.94 -11.84
C GLY A 64 8.98 -15.45 -10.57
N GLN A 65 8.53 -16.71 -10.54
CA GLN A 65 7.64 -17.20 -9.45
C GLN A 65 8.35 -17.30 -8.09
N ALA A 66 9.64 -17.64 -8.07
CA ALA A 66 10.42 -17.70 -6.84
C ALA A 66 10.61 -16.32 -6.19
N VAL A 67 10.66 -15.26 -7.01
CA VAL A 67 10.83 -13.87 -6.56
C VAL A 67 9.47 -13.18 -6.34
N TRP A 68 8.41 -13.71 -6.94
CA TRP A 68 7.06 -13.14 -6.90
C TRP A 68 6.51 -13.02 -5.48
N LEU A 69 6.57 -14.10 -4.69
CA LEU A 69 6.02 -14.09 -3.32
C LEU A 69 6.81 -13.14 -2.38
N PRO A 70 8.16 -13.16 -2.35
CA PRO A 70 8.93 -12.17 -1.60
C PRO A 70 8.67 -10.72 -2.03
N LEU A 71 8.57 -10.44 -3.33
CA LEU A 71 8.27 -9.09 -3.83
C LEU A 71 6.85 -8.65 -3.49
N LEU A 72 5.88 -9.57 -3.53
CA LEU A 72 4.51 -9.30 -3.11
C LEU A 72 4.47 -8.95 -1.62
N LEU A 73 5.13 -9.75 -0.78
CA LEU A 73 5.23 -9.46 0.66
C LEU A 73 5.91 -8.12 0.92
N LEU A 74 7.00 -7.82 0.20
CA LEU A 74 7.68 -6.54 0.30
C LEU A 74 6.73 -5.38 -0.08
N ARG A 75 6.01 -5.47 -1.20
CA ARG A 75 5.01 -4.46 -1.58
C ARG A 75 3.95 -4.27 -0.50
N VAL A 76 3.41 -5.36 0.06
CA VAL A 76 2.43 -5.29 1.17
C VAL A 76 3.00 -4.50 2.35
N LEU A 77 4.25 -4.76 2.73
CA LEU A 77 4.91 -4.05 3.83
C LEU A 77 5.12 -2.56 3.50
N VAL A 78 5.56 -2.24 2.27
CA VAL A 78 5.79 -0.85 1.86
C VAL A 78 4.48 -0.05 1.82
N TYR A 79 3.43 -0.59 1.19
CA TYR A 79 2.12 0.07 1.17
C TYR A 79 1.49 0.17 2.57
N GLY A 80 1.66 -0.85 3.41
CA GLY A 80 1.18 -0.81 4.79
C GLY A 80 1.92 0.23 5.63
N ALA A 81 3.24 0.35 5.45
CA ALA A 81 4.03 1.41 6.08
C ALA A 81 3.61 2.79 5.57
N ALA A 82 3.36 2.94 4.26
CA ALA A 82 2.86 4.18 3.67
C ALA A 82 1.49 4.57 4.25
N PHE A 83 0.59 3.61 4.45
CA PHE A 83 -0.71 3.88 5.08
C PHE A 83 -0.53 4.44 6.51
N VAL A 84 0.28 3.78 7.33
CA VAL A 84 0.55 4.22 8.71
C VAL A 84 1.23 5.59 8.71
N ALA A 85 2.24 5.79 7.84
CA ALA A 85 2.96 7.05 7.73
C ALA A 85 2.03 8.20 7.30
N GLY A 86 1.21 8.00 6.27
CA GLY A 86 0.25 9.01 5.80
C GLY A 86 -0.77 9.38 6.88
N HIS A 87 -1.22 8.41 7.67
CA HIS A 87 -2.10 8.66 8.82
C HIS A 87 -1.44 9.55 9.87
N LEU A 88 -0.20 9.24 10.25
CA LEU A 88 0.55 10.00 11.25
C LEU A 88 0.94 11.39 10.77
N LEU A 89 1.32 11.53 9.49
CA LEU A 89 1.68 12.82 8.88
C LEU A 89 0.48 13.76 8.84
N ALA A 90 -0.67 13.29 8.40
CA ALA A 90 -1.89 14.11 8.35
C ALA A 90 -2.36 14.50 9.76
N GLY A 91 -2.21 13.60 10.74
CA GLY A 91 -2.48 13.91 12.15
C GLY A 91 -1.55 14.97 12.75
N ARG A 92 -0.31 15.09 12.24
CA ARG A 92 0.63 16.15 12.65
C ARG A 92 0.38 17.48 11.95
N ALA A 93 -0.01 17.45 10.67
CA ALA A 93 -0.25 18.66 9.89
C ALA A 93 -1.52 19.40 10.31
N CYS A 94 -2.53 18.72 10.84
CA CYS A 94 -3.83 19.31 11.17
C CYS A 94 -4.17 19.16 12.67
N SER A 95 -4.14 20.26 13.42
CA SER A 95 -4.55 20.30 14.84
C SER A 95 -6.08 20.42 14.99
N LEU A 96 -6.83 19.44 14.48
CA LEU A 96 -8.29 19.44 14.57
C LEU A 96 -8.77 19.17 16.00
N GLN A 97 -9.87 19.78 16.44
CA GLN A 97 -10.39 19.59 17.81
C GLN A 97 -11.27 18.33 17.96
N GLY A 98 -11.86 17.81 16.87
CA GLY A 98 -12.73 16.63 16.88
C GLY A 98 -11.99 15.30 16.67
N ARG A 99 -12.39 14.26 17.41
CA ARG A 99 -11.85 12.88 17.22
C ARG A 99 -12.16 12.35 15.82
N TRP A 100 -13.39 12.50 15.37
CA TRP A 100 -13.84 12.05 14.03
C TRP A 100 -13.12 12.78 12.89
N SER A 101 -12.95 14.10 13.02
CA SER A 101 -12.23 14.90 12.02
C SER A 101 -10.75 14.53 11.95
N ARG A 102 -10.11 14.19 13.08
CA ARG A 102 -8.73 13.69 13.09
C ARG A 102 -8.61 12.34 12.40
N THR A 103 -9.50 11.40 12.70
CA THR A 103 -9.50 10.07 12.06
C THR A 103 -9.75 10.18 10.56
N ALA A 104 -10.70 11.00 10.13
CA ALA A 104 -10.99 11.23 8.72
C ALA A 104 -9.78 11.82 7.98
N VAL A 105 -9.15 12.86 8.52
CA VAL A 105 -7.95 13.45 7.92
C VAL A 105 -6.77 12.49 7.93
N GLY A 106 -6.59 11.72 9.00
CA GLY A 106 -5.59 10.64 9.03
C GLY A 106 -5.83 9.60 7.93
N LEU A 107 -7.07 9.14 7.74
CA LEU A 107 -7.39 8.20 6.68
C LEU A 107 -7.18 8.80 5.28
N LEU A 108 -7.54 10.06 5.08
CA LEU A 108 -7.27 10.76 3.81
C LEU A 108 -5.76 10.85 3.55
N GLY A 109 -4.95 11.19 4.55
CA GLY A 109 -3.49 11.21 4.43
C GLY A 109 -2.90 9.84 4.12
N ALA A 110 -3.41 8.79 4.79
CA ALA A 110 -3.02 7.41 4.54
C ALA A 110 -3.31 6.99 3.09
N LEU A 111 -4.53 7.22 2.62
CA LEU A 111 -4.95 6.91 1.27
C LEU A 111 -4.19 7.71 0.22
N ALA A 112 -3.96 9.01 0.46
CA ALA A 112 -3.19 9.86 -0.45
C ALA A 112 -1.75 9.36 -0.62
N LEU A 113 -1.09 8.95 0.47
CA LEU A 113 0.27 8.44 0.40
C LEU A 113 0.33 7.07 -0.29
N CYS A 114 -0.64 6.18 -0.01
CA CYS A 114 -0.77 4.93 -0.75
C CYS A 114 -1.02 5.16 -2.25
N ALA A 115 -1.87 6.13 -2.62
CA ALA A 115 -2.17 6.47 -4.01
C ALA A 115 -0.95 7.04 -4.74
N LEU A 116 -0.18 7.91 -4.08
CA LEU A 116 1.07 8.43 -4.63
C LEU A 116 2.09 7.31 -4.88
N LEU A 117 2.29 6.46 -3.87
CA LEU A 117 3.19 5.32 -4.00
C LEU A 117 2.72 4.36 -5.10
N PHE A 118 1.41 4.10 -5.18
CA PHE A 118 0.81 3.27 -6.24
C PHE A 118 1.11 3.84 -7.61
N ALA A 119 0.93 5.15 -7.80
CA ALA A 119 1.23 5.82 -9.06
C ALA A 119 2.70 5.66 -9.42
N ILE A 120 3.63 5.85 -8.48
CA ILE A 120 5.07 5.68 -8.72
C ILE A 120 5.41 4.23 -9.04
N ASP A 121 4.94 3.28 -8.24
CA ASP A 121 5.22 1.85 -8.39
C ASP A 121 4.68 1.34 -9.74
N PHE A 122 3.46 1.74 -10.10
CA PHE A 122 2.90 1.48 -11.41
C PHE A 122 3.76 2.13 -12.50
N SER A 123 4.16 3.39 -12.36
CA SER A 123 4.98 4.08 -13.36
C SER A 123 6.30 3.39 -13.66
N VAL A 124 6.98 2.90 -12.63
CA VAL A 124 8.29 2.26 -12.75
C VAL A 124 8.16 0.83 -13.26
N ASN A 125 7.11 0.10 -12.87
CA ASN A 125 6.98 -1.33 -13.16
C ASN A 125 6.07 -1.65 -14.35
N ASN A 126 5.40 -0.66 -14.94
CA ASN A 126 4.49 -0.84 -16.08
C ASN A 126 5.21 -0.78 -17.44
N GLY A 127 6.54 -0.69 -17.46
CA GLY A 127 7.34 -0.75 -18.68
C GLY A 127 7.33 -2.16 -19.30
N MET A 128 7.29 -2.20 -20.63
CA MET A 128 7.44 -3.43 -21.42
C MET A 128 8.67 -3.30 -22.31
N ASP A 129 9.38 -4.40 -22.56
CA ASP A 129 10.60 -4.35 -23.37
C ASP A 129 10.33 -3.79 -24.78
N PRO A 130 11.26 -2.96 -25.32
CA PRO A 130 11.10 -2.39 -26.65
C PRO A 130 10.90 -3.49 -27.71
N GLY A 131 9.77 -3.47 -28.41
CA GLY A 131 9.42 -4.46 -29.44
C GLY A 131 8.29 -5.43 -29.04
N ASN A 132 7.95 -5.51 -27.75
CA ASN A 132 6.86 -6.36 -27.26
C ASN A 132 5.52 -5.61 -27.13
N TYR A 133 5.47 -4.34 -27.51
CA TYR A 133 4.27 -3.52 -27.49
C TYR A 133 3.67 -3.34 -28.89
N LEU A 134 2.34 -3.20 -28.96
CA LEU A 134 1.56 -2.83 -30.14
C LEU A 134 1.55 -1.30 -30.27
N PRO A 135 2.25 -0.71 -31.26
CA PRO A 135 2.30 0.74 -31.43
C PRO A 135 0.93 1.37 -31.70
N SER A 136 -0.02 0.59 -32.25
CA SER A 136 -1.41 1.03 -32.49
C SER A 136 -2.22 1.24 -31.23
N ARG A 137 -1.83 0.63 -30.10
CA ARG A 137 -2.52 0.74 -28.81
C ARG A 137 -1.73 1.57 -27.79
N CYS A 138 -0.41 1.42 -27.81
CA CYS A 138 0.50 2.01 -26.84
C CYS A 138 1.68 2.68 -27.58
N PRO A 139 1.46 3.85 -28.21
CA PRO A 139 2.48 4.55 -28.98
C PRO A 139 3.65 4.96 -28.07
N GLY A 140 4.88 4.71 -28.52
CA GLY A 140 6.08 4.99 -27.72
C GLY A 140 6.28 4.06 -26.52
N GLY A 141 5.54 2.95 -26.40
CA GLY A 141 5.66 2.01 -25.29
C GLY A 141 4.87 2.41 -24.04
N HIS A 142 4.02 3.44 -24.12
CA HIS A 142 3.20 3.93 -23.01
C HIS A 142 1.71 3.78 -23.28
N LEU A 143 0.93 3.68 -22.21
CA LEU A 143 -0.53 3.74 -22.30
C LEU A 143 -0.98 5.09 -22.86
N PRO A 144 -2.09 5.14 -23.62
CA PRO A 144 -2.55 6.37 -24.27
C PRO A 144 -3.01 7.45 -23.28
N TRP A 145 -3.33 7.07 -22.04
CA TRP A 145 -3.69 7.97 -20.96
C TRP A 145 -2.53 8.30 -20.01
N TRP A 146 -1.33 7.80 -20.30
CA TRP A 146 -0.14 8.07 -19.52
C TRP A 146 0.30 9.52 -19.70
N PRO A 147 0.55 10.29 -18.62
CA PRO A 147 1.06 11.64 -18.74
C PRO A 147 2.51 11.57 -19.25
N PHE A 148 2.74 12.12 -20.42
CA PHE A 148 4.04 12.20 -21.11
C PHE A 148 4.97 13.24 -20.48
#